data_AF-A0A7S3L5S9-F1
#
_entry.id   AF-A0A7S3L5S9-F1
#
_cell.length_a   1.000
_cell.length_b   1.000
_cell.length_c   1.000
_cell.angle_alpha   90.00
_cell.angle_beta   90.00
_cell.angle_gamma   90.00
#
_symmetry.space_group_name_H-M   'P 1'
#
loop_
_entity.id
_entity.type
_entity.pdbx_description
1 polymer ?
#
loop_
_entity_poly.entity_id
_entity_poly.type
_entity_poly.pdbx_seq_one_letter_code
_entity_poly.pdbx_strand_id
1 'polypeptide(L)'
;MTTTTSSLNMKTTTTTTLFALLWLLPAAVTAFSSMAVPYPNNNNNNNNNNPKSAKLTDGAATLTIEASAPWRVVLDIGREPLSSMPFDWARSGGRMPVKIPCDFQLATSSSDDGKMRIVQPQSDTVSFTGPDGAVVRPIVSGNYKTSSKDSNHPQELAFDLTFPQELARRDVTIPAGTTVTCTARMYTQTELDALYQAFYDARDEAWRLGGELNDMMTIQGPPKVWNEEAGRWEKRSKSINPLQWAQKRLAYTSAKAQQDQKNKARPDPNDLSERGPFPGIDDNVYVAKQGIAKTQNGAVIGRWSMEPMLLDKPVSYRK
;
A
#
# COMPACT_ATOMS: atom_id res chain seq x y z
N MET A 1 -81.29 21.46 -41.83
CA MET A 1 -81.64 20.03 -41.73
C MET A 1 -80.45 19.22 -42.22
N THR A 2 -80.03 18.26 -41.39
CA THR A 2 -79.06 17.16 -41.62
C THR A 2 -77.65 17.53 -42.10
N THR A 3 -76.79 17.78 -41.11
CA THR A 3 -75.32 17.70 -41.17
C THR A 3 -74.88 16.26 -40.95
N THR A 4 -74.14 15.66 -41.89
CA THR A 4 -73.59 14.30 -41.79
C THR A 4 -72.11 14.38 -41.42
N THR A 5 -71.81 14.10 -40.15
CA THR A 5 -70.44 13.92 -39.63
C THR A 5 -69.98 12.49 -39.85
N SER A 6 -68.98 12.29 -40.70
CA SER A 6 -68.24 11.03 -40.83
C SER A 6 -67.07 11.00 -39.85
N SER A 7 -67.13 10.13 -38.85
CA SER A 7 -66.04 9.86 -37.91
C SER A 7 -65.18 8.70 -38.42
N LEU A 8 -63.90 8.98 -38.69
CA LEU A 8 -62.88 7.98 -39.00
C LEU A 8 -62.30 7.43 -37.68
N ASN A 9 -62.61 6.17 -37.39
CA ASN A 9 -62.00 5.40 -36.30
C ASN A 9 -60.67 4.82 -36.77
N MET A 10 -59.56 5.41 -36.35
CA MET A 10 -58.22 4.84 -36.57
C MET A 10 -57.78 4.09 -35.30
N LYS A 11 -57.87 2.76 -35.33
CA LYS A 11 -57.30 1.89 -34.29
C LYS A 11 -55.79 1.78 -34.49
N THR A 12 -55.01 2.54 -33.72
CA THR A 12 -53.59 2.24 -33.49
C THR A 12 -53.48 1.15 -32.44
N THR A 13 -53.12 -0.04 -32.88
CA THR A 13 -52.70 -1.16 -32.03
C THR A 13 -51.23 -1.44 -32.34
N THR A 14 -50.48 -1.90 -31.32
CA THR A 14 -49.12 -2.49 -31.39
C THR A 14 -47.99 -1.47 -31.66
N THR A 15 -46.89 -1.37 -30.91
CA THR A 15 -46.18 -2.35 -30.08
C THR A 15 -45.28 -1.59 -29.08
N THR A 16 -45.60 -1.62 -27.78
CA THR A 16 -44.77 -0.99 -26.73
C THR A 16 -44.42 -2.03 -25.68
N THR A 17 -43.66 -3.06 -26.06
CA THR A 17 -43.21 -4.11 -25.13
C THR A 17 -41.86 -4.67 -25.57
N LEU A 18 -40.79 -3.87 -25.46
CA LEU A 18 -39.40 -4.39 -25.49
C LEU A 18 -38.37 -3.34 -25.01
N PHE A 19 -38.63 -2.66 -23.90
CA PHE A 19 -37.60 -1.82 -23.23
C PHE A 19 -37.62 -1.87 -21.70
N ALA A 20 -38.37 -2.80 -21.10
CA ALA A 20 -38.50 -2.93 -19.64
C ALA A 20 -37.79 -4.16 -19.06
N LEU A 21 -36.79 -4.74 -19.75
CA LEU A 21 -36.08 -5.95 -19.30
C LEU A 21 -34.56 -5.81 -19.29
N LEU A 22 -34.05 -4.61 -18.98
CA LEU A 22 -32.61 -4.39 -18.73
C LEU A 22 -32.32 -3.67 -17.40
N TRP A 23 -33.32 -3.54 -16.51
CA TRP A 23 -33.18 -2.92 -15.19
C TRP A 23 -33.39 -3.91 -14.02
N LEU A 24 -33.42 -5.21 -14.30
CA LEU A 24 -33.38 -6.28 -13.30
C LEU A 24 -32.06 -7.05 -13.44
N LEU A 25 -30.94 -6.33 -13.38
CA LEU A 25 -29.75 -6.97 -12.84
C LEU A 25 -30.00 -7.06 -11.34
N PRO A 26 -30.00 -8.26 -10.72
CA PRO A 26 -29.97 -8.32 -9.28
C PRO A 26 -28.78 -7.49 -8.83
N ALA A 27 -28.96 -6.69 -7.79
CA ALA A 27 -27.86 -6.31 -6.93
C ALA A 27 -27.29 -7.63 -6.37
N ALA A 28 -26.51 -8.33 -7.18
CA ALA A 28 -25.49 -9.22 -6.70
C ALA A 28 -24.55 -8.28 -5.94
N VAL A 29 -24.89 -8.11 -4.67
CA VAL A 29 -23.92 -7.90 -3.61
C VAL A 29 -22.89 -8.98 -3.86
N THR A 30 -21.90 -8.66 -4.69
CA THR A 30 -20.60 -9.28 -4.63
C THR A 30 -20.12 -8.87 -3.26
N ALA A 31 -20.52 -9.66 -2.27
CA ALA A 31 -19.66 -9.92 -1.15
C ALA A 31 -18.35 -10.34 -1.82
N PHE A 32 -17.44 -9.37 -1.99
CA PHE A 32 -16.03 -9.63 -2.16
C PHE A 32 -15.61 -10.27 -0.84
N SER A 33 -16.01 -11.52 -0.65
CA SER A 33 -15.21 -12.49 0.06
C SER A 33 -13.82 -12.32 -0.52
N SER A 34 -12.90 -11.89 0.33
CA SER A 34 -11.47 -11.88 0.10
C SER A 34 -11.05 -13.23 -0.48
N MET A 35 -11.08 -13.37 -1.80
CA MET A 35 -10.54 -14.53 -2.49
C MET A 35 -9.03 -14.34 -2.47
N ALA A 36 -8.42 -14.92 -1.45
CA ALA A 36 -7.02 -15.27 -1.47
C ALA A 36 -6.75 -16.02 -2.79
N VAL A 37 -5.77 -15.54 -3.54
CA VAL A 37 -5.28 -16.20 -4.75
C VAL A 37 -4.74 -17.57 -4.31
N PRO A 38 -5.28 -18.71 -4.80
CA PRO A 38 -4.69 -20.01 -4.51
C PRO A 38 -3.40 -20.13 -5.34
N TYR A 39 -2.26 -19.96 -4.68
CA TYR A 39 -0.96 -20.38 -5.22
C TYR A 39 -0.77 -21.90 -5.00
N PRO A 40 -0.05 -22.59 -5.89
CA PRO A 40 0.18 -24.03 -5.77
C PRO A 40 0.88 -24.35 -4.45
N ASN A 41 0.21 -25.19 -3.66
CA ASN A 41 0.60 -25.69 -2.35
C ASN A 41 1.87 -26.54 -2.45
N ASN A 42 2.98 -26.08 -1.85
CA ASN A 42 4.12 -26.94 -1.57
C ASN A 42 4.33 -26.99 -0.06
N ASN A 43 3.91 -28.12 0.51
CA ASN A 43 3.85 -28.39 1.93
C ASN A 43 5.26 -28.75 2.42
N ASN A 44 5.89 -27.94 3.28
CA ASN A 44 6.78 -28.48 4.31
C ASN A 44 7.14 -27.50 5.45
N ASN A 45 6.90 -28.02 6.66
CA ASN A 45 7.55 -27.77 7.95
C ASN A 45 7.37 -26.45 8.72
N ASN A 46 6.43 -26.54 9.67
CA ASN A 46 6.57 -26.20 11.10
C ASN A 46 7.97 -25.76 11.56
N ASN A 47 8.05 -24.56 12.15
CA ASN A 47 8.77 -24.38 13.41
C ASN A 47 8.30 -23.14 14.17
N ASN A 48 7.61 -23.41 15.29
CA ASN A 48 7.13 -22.44 16.26
C ASN A 48 8.30 -22.11 17.22
N ASN A 49 8.91 -20.93 17.11
CA ASN A 49 9.87 -20.45 18.10
C ASN A 49 9.47 -19.08 18.62
N ASN A 50 8.93 -19.09 19.83
CA ASN A 50 8.59 -17.92 20.64
C ASN A 50 9.88 -17.36 21.27
N PRO A 51 10.33 -16.12 20.99
CA PRO A 51 11.52 -15.60 21.63
C PRO A 51 11.18 -15.02 23.00
N LYS A 52 11.59 -15.73 24.05
CA LYS A 52 11.76 -15.19 25.41
C LYS A 52 12.70 -13.99 25.35
N SER A 53 12.30 -12.86 25.93
CA SER A 53 13.19 -11.73 26.23
C SER A 53 14.38 -12.21 27.05
N ALA A 54 15.56 -12.25 26.44
CA ALA A 54 16.82 -12.51 27.12
C ALA A 54 17.27 -11.21 27.82
N LYS A 55 17.40 -11.31 29.14
CA LYS A 55 17.99 -10.29 30.01
C LYS A 55 19.50 -10.53 30.00
N LEU A 56 20.28 -9.62 29.42
CA LEU A 56 21.74 -9.69 29.38
C LEU A 56 22.31 -9.52 30.79
N THR A 57 23.08 -10.52 31.24
CA THR A 57 23.96 -10.46 32.42
C THR A 57 25.42 -10.46 31.97
N ASP A 58 26.22 -9.65 32.64
CA ASP A 58 27.61 -9.29 32.33
C ASP A 58 28.57 -10.49 32.23
N GLY A 59 28.76 -10.96 31.01
CA GLY A 59 29.95 -11.66 30.55
C GLY A 59 30.12 -11.25 29.09
N ALA A 60 31.08 -10.38 28.79
CA ALA A 60 31.19 -9.71 27.49
C ALA A 60 31.50 -10.72 26.37
N ALA A 61 30.46 -11.34 25.82
CA ALA A 61 30.54 -12.07 24.58
C ALA A 61 30.96 -11.09 23.48
N THR A 62 32.11 -11.31 22.87
CA THR A 62 32.57 -10.51 21.74
C THR A 62 31.59 -10.69 20.58
N LEU A 63 30.90 -9.61 20.22
CA LEU A 63 30.04 -9.55 19.04
C LEU A 63 30.89 -9.14 17.84
N THR A 64 30.87 -9.96 16.78
CA THR A 64 31.51 -9.61 15.51
C THR A 64 30.45 -9.11 14.54
N ILE A 65 30.62 -7.89 14.03
CA ILE A 65 29.70 -7.28 13.06
C ILE A 65 30.03 -7.81 11.66
N GLU A 66 29.10 -8.53 11.03
CA GLU A 66 29.26 -9.07 9.68
C GLU A 66 28.88 -8.05 8.61
N ALA A 67 27.81 -7.30 8.85
CA ALA A 67 27.30 -6.29 7.94
C ALA A 67 26.62 -5.16 8.72
N SER A 68 26.78 -3.93 8.21
CA SER A 68 26.16 -2.74 8.78
C SER A 68 25.62 -1.86 7.65
N ALA A 69 24.42 -1.29 7.83
CA ALA A 69 23.87 -0.31 6.92
C ALA A 69 23.34 0.91 7.71
N PRO A 70 23.79 2.14 7.39
CA PRO A 70 23.33 3.34 8.06
C PRO A 70 22.01 3.81 7.44
N TRP A 71 21.01 4.03 8.29
CA TRP A 71 19.68 4.49 7.92
C TRP A 71 19.20 5.57 8.89
N ARG A 72 18.55 6.58 8.37
CA ARG A 72 17.90 7.61 9.18
C ARG A 72 16.46 7.20 9.45
N VAL A 73 16.13 6.97 10.70
CA VAL A 73 14.75 6.76 11.15
C VAL A 73 14.15 8.09 11.59
N VAL A 74 12.92 8.37 11.18
CA VAL A 74 12.14 9.52 11.64
C VAL A 74 10.84 9.01 12.21
N LEU A 75 10.66 9.15 13.53
CA LEU A 75 9.41 8.88 14.20
C LEU A 75 8.55 10.14 14.17
N ASP A 76 7.27 10.00 13.87
CA ASP A 76 6.28 11.06 13.92
C ASP A 76 5.16 10.65 14.88
N ILE A 77 5.39 10.93 16.16
CA ILE A 77 4.59 10.45 17.28
C ILE A 77 3.43 11.40 17.52
N GLY A 78 2.21 10.88 17.55
CA GLY A 78 1.00 11.66 17.75
C GLY A 78 -0.24 10.79 17.61
N ARG A 79 -1.41 11.41 17.65
CA ARG A 79 -2.68 10.68 17.55
C ARG A 79 -2.90 10.15 16.14
N GLU A 80 -2.99 8.83 16.01
CA GLU A 80 -3.47 8.18 14.79
C GLU A 80 -4.95 7.79 14.94
N PRO A 81 -5.70 7.71 13.82
CA PRO A 81 -7.02 7.10 13.82
C PRO A 81 -6.96 5.69 14.42
N LEU A 82 -7.88 5.36 15.32
CA LEU A 82 -7.93 4.06 16.03
C LEU A 82 -6.80 3.84 17.06
N SER A 83 -6.05 4.89 17.44
CA SER A 83 -5.11 4.80 18.56
C SER A 83 -5.85 4.51 19.88
N SER A 84 -5.32 3.56 20.66
CA SER A 84 -5.82 3.23 22.00
C SER A 84 -5.26 4.14 23.10
N MET A 85 -4.63 5.26 22.73
CA MET A 85 -4.11 6.23 23.69
C MET A 85 -5.25 6.99 24.39
N PRO A 86 -5.03 7.47 25.63
CA PRO A 86 -6.02 8.26 26.37
C PRO A 86 -6.54 9.46 25.56
N PHE A 87 -7.77 9.88 25.82
CA PHE A 87 -8.43 10.96 25.06
C PHE A 87 -7.66 12.29 25.10
N ASP A 88 -7.02 12.59 26.24
CA ASP A 88 -6.26 13.83 26.43
C ASP A 88 -4.87 13.80 25.79
N TRP A 89 -4.40 12.62 25.36
CA TRP A 89 -3.11 12.48 24.70
C TRP A 89 -3.18 12.97 23.24
N ALA A 90 -2.28 13.89 22.89
CA ALA A 90 -2.21 14.51 21.56
C ALA A 90 -3.55 15.13 21.08
N ARG A 91 -4.41 15.57 22.03
CA ARG A 91 -5.73 16.18 21.78
C ARG A 91 -5.65 17.46 20.94
N SER A 92 -4.58 18.22 21.07
CA SER A 92 -4.29 19.45 20.32
C SER A 92 -4.02 19.20 18.83
N GLY A 93 -3.89 17.95 18.42
CA GLY A 93 -3.35 17.58 17.10
C GLY A 93 -1.83 17.75 17.00
N GLY A 94 -1.15 18.02 18.13
CA GLY A 94 0.29 18.09 18.20
C GLY A 94 0.96 16.76 17.82
N ARG A 95 2.12 16.86 17.18
CA ARG A 95 2.98 15.71 16.86
C ARG A 95 4.41 15.95 17.36
N MET A 96 5.12 14.90 17.71
CA MET A 96 6.50 14.91 18.19
C MET A 96 7.40 14.18 17.19
N PRO A 97 8.05 14.91 16.27
CA PRO A 97 9.00 14.33 15.34
C PRO A 97 10.33 14.05 16.05
N VAL A 98 10.81 12.81 15.98
CA VAL A 98 12.09 12.39 16.55
C VAL A 98 12.94 11.79 15.45
N LYS A 99 14.12 12.37 15.21
CA LYS A 99 15.06 11.89 14.18
C LYS A 99 16.16 11.08 14.84
N ILE A 100 16.40 9.88 14.33
CA ILE A 100 17.28 8.88 14.95
C ILE A 100 18.11 8.24 13.82
N PRO A 101 19.34 8.73 13.59
CA PRO A 101 20.30 8.00 12.77
C PRO A 101 20.63 6.66 13.44
N CYS A 102 20.44 5.57 12.70
CA CYS A 102 20.62 4.20 13.19
C CYS A 102 21.49 3.41 12.22
N ASP A 103 22.30 2.51 12.76
CA ASP A 103 22.96 1.46 12.01
C ASP A 103 22.20 0.16 12.24
N PHE A 104 21.68 -0.41 11.17
CA PHE A 104 21.17 -1.78 11.19
C PHE A 104 22.36 -2.71 11.03
N GLN A 105 22.52 -3.67 11.93
CA GLN A 105 23.69 -4.52 12.01
C GLN A 105 23.31 -6.00 12.10
N LEU A 106 23.99 -6.82 11.31
CA LEU A 106 24.00 -8.27 11.47
C LEU A 106 25.27 -8.64 12.22
N ALA A 107 25.13 -9.17 13.43
CA ALA A 107 26.24 -9.56 14.28
C ALA A 107 26.15 -11.05 14.62
N THR A 108 27.30 -11.69 14.80
CA THR A 108 27.37 -13.08 15.26
C THR A 108 28.03 -13.10 16.64
N SER A 109 27.41 -13.82 17.57
CA SER A 109 27.97 -13.99 18.91
C SER A 109 28.97 -15.14 18.92
N SER A 110 30.10 -14.93 19.58
CA SER A 110 31.12 -15.99 19.76
C SER A 110 30.60 -17.19 20.58
N SER A 111 29.51 -16.99 21.33
CA SER A 111 28.97 -17.95 22.29
C SER A 111 27.67 -18.62 21.85
N ASP A 112 27.07 -18.20 20.73
CA ASP A 112 25.75 -18.66 20.28
C ASP A 112 25.76 -18.70 18.75
N ASP A 113 25.43 -19.85 18.14
CA ASP A 113 25.45 -20.06 16.67
C ASP A 113 24.41 -19.20 15.91
N GLY A 114 23.68 -18.34 16.62
CA GLY A 114 22.65 -17.47 16.07
C GLY A 114 23.18 -16.11 15.62
N LYS A 115 22.82 -15.72 14.39
CA LYS A 115 22.98 -14.32 13.95
C LYS A 115 22.00 -13.41 14.70
N MET A 116 22.54 -12.41 15.38
CA MET A 116 21.79 -11.35 16.05
C MET A 116 21.59 -10.16 15.12
N ARG A 117 20.37 -9.63 15.11
CA ARG A 117 19.96 -8.49 14.29
C ARG A 117 19.71 -7.28 15.19
N ILE A 118 20.63 -6.33 15.16
CA ILE A 118 20.68 -5.19 16.09
C ILE A 118 20.37 -3.90 15.34
N VAL A 119 19.58 -3.02 15.95
CA VAL A 119 19.43 -1.62 15.51
C VAL A 119 20.12 -0.72 16.52
N GLN A 120 21.23 -0.12 16.11
CA GLN A 120 22.11 0.68 16.96
C GLN A 120 21.97 2.16 16.59
N PRO A 121 21.41 3.02 17.46
CA PRO A 121 21.49 4.46 17.26
C PRO A 121 22.95 4.92 17.15
N GLN A 122 23.25 5.81 16.20
CA GLN A 122 24.59 6.38 16.02
C GLN A 122 24.97 7.38 17.14
N SER A 123 23.99 7.76 17.96
CA SER A 123 24.13 8.64 19.12
C SER A 123 23.37 8.01 20.28
N ASP A 124 23.96 8.06 21.48
CA ASP A 124 23.33 7.60 22.72
C ASP A 124 22.14 8.47 23.14
N THR A 125 21.92 9.58 22.43
CA THR A 125 20.83 10.52 22.68
C THR A 125 20.05 10.87 21.42
N VAL A 126 18.76 11.13 21.59
CA VAL A 126 17.88 11.74 20.60
C VAL A 126 17.58 13.18 20.98
N SER A 127 17.49 14.05 19.97
CA SER A 127 17.14 15.46 20.16
C SER A 127 15.91 15.85 19.35
N PHE A 128 15.01 16.62 19.96
CA PHE A 128 13.87 17.24 19.26
C PHE A 128 13.59 18.64 19.82
N THR A 129 12.82 19.45 19.10
CA THR A 129 12.49 20.83 19.51
C THR A 129 11.18 20.87 20.28
N GLY A 130 11.26 21.10 21.59
CA GLY A 130 10.14 21.38 22.48
C GLY A 130 9.75 22.87 22.50
N PRO A 131 8.73 23.23 23.29
CA PRO A 131 8.33 24.63 23.50
C PRO A 131 9.46 25.50 24.08
N ASP A 132 10.25 24.93 25.00
CA ASP A 132 11.31 25.64 25.74
C ASP A 132 12.70 25.51 25.08
N GLY A 133 12.78 24.93 23.88
CA GLY A 133 14.01 24.75 23.12
C GLY A 133 14.34 23.29 22.80
N ALA A 134 15.63 23.00 22.62
CA ALA A 134 16.11 21.66 22.29
C ALA A 134 16.01 20.73 23.51
N VAL A 135 15.30 19.62 23.36
CA VAL A 135 15.19 18.55 24.34
C VAL A 135 16.10 17.40 23.90
N VAL A 136 17.02 16.99 24.76
CA VAL A 136 17.94 15.87 24.53
C VAL A 136 17.64 14.78 25.55
N ARG A 137 17.48 13.53 25.09
CA ARG A 137 17.12 12.38 25.92
C ARG A 137 17.89 11.12 25.47
N PRO A 138 18.21 10.21 26.39
CA PRO A 138 18.90 8.98 26.04
C PRO A 138 18.03 8.06 25.19
N ILE A 139 18.66 7.23 24.37
CA ILE A 139 18.04 6.16 23.59
C ILE A 139 18.89 4.90 23.72
N VAL A 140 18.23 3.74 23.72
CA VAL A 140 18.91 2.44 23.79
C VAL A 140 18.67 1.67 22.51
N SER A 141 19.71 0.95 22.07
CA SER A 141 19.68 0.02 20.95
C SER A 141 18.60 -1.05 21.13
N GLY A 142 18.02 -1.49 20.04
CA GLY A 142 17.07 -2.59 20.05
C GLY A 142 17.44 -3.69 19.06
N ASN A 143 16.48 -4.55 18.80
CA ASN A 143 16.62 -5.63 17.82
C ASN A 143 15.72 -5.34 16.62
N TYR A 144 16.06 -5.94 15.48
CA TYR A 144 15.17 -5.95 14.33
C TYR A 144 14.92 -7.37 13.84
N LYS A 145 13.79 -7.54 13.18
CA LYS A 145 13.35 -8.77 12.54
C LYS A 145 12.87 -8.41 11.15
N THR A 146 13.27 -9.24 10.20
CA THR A 146 12.71 -9.26 8.86
C THR A 146 11.92 -10.56 8.74
N SER A 147 10.64 -10.51 8.39
CA SER A 147 9.93 -11.74 8.05
C SER A 147 10.56 -12.36 6.81
N SER A 148 10.61 -13.70 6.75
CA SER A 148 10.87 -14.36 5.48
C SER A 148 9.73 -14.04 4.54
N LYS A 149 10.05 -13.90 3.25
CA LYS A 149 9.02 -13.83 2.23
C LYS A 149 8.36 -15.20 2.13
N ASP A 150 7.19 -15.34 2.74
CA ASP A 150 6.31 -16.47 2.48
C ASP A 150 5.44 -16.13 1.27
N SER A 151 4.96 -17.14 0.54
CA SER A 151 4.13 -16.94 -0.67
C SER A 151 2.90 -16.05 -0.44
N ASN A 152 2.48 -15.91 0.82
CA ASN A 152 1.26 -15.21 1.22
C ASN A 152 1.49 -13.89 1.96
N HIS A 153 2.74 -13.56 2.34
CA HIS A 153 3.01 -12.39 3.16
C HIS A 153 4.15 -11.55 2.59
N PRO A 154 3.95 -10.23 2.42
CA PRO A 154 5.04 -9.34 2.02
C PRO A 154 6.14 -9.38 3.07
N GLN A 155 7.38 -9.11 2.65
CA GLN A 155 8.48 -8.98 3.59
C GLN A 155 8.24 -7.76 4.49
N GLU A 156 8.30 -7.95 5.80
CA GLU A 156 8.05 -6.92 6.80
C GLU A 156 9.29 -6.72 7.67
N LEU A 157 9.65 -5.46 7.88
CA LEU A 157 10.63 -5.01 8.86
C LEU A 157 9.90 -4.66 10.15
N ALA A 158 10.33 -5.25 11.26
CA ALA A 158 9.95 -4.84 12.59
C ALA A 158 11.22 -4.56 13.41
N PHE A 159 11.34 -3.39 14.03
CA PHE A 159 12.46 -3.11 14.93
C PHE A 159 11.99 -2.34 16.15
N ASP A 160 12.76 -2.48 17.23
CA ASP A 160 12.45 -1.88 18.52
C ASP A 160 13.45 -0.77 18.85
N LEU A 161 12.97 0.31 19.47
CA LEU A 161 13.79 1.34 20.10
C LEU A 161 13.25 1.61 21.50
N THR A 162 14.12 1.65 22.50
CA THR A 162 13.74 1.88 23.89
C THR A 162 14.14 3.27 24.33
N PHE A 163 13.20 3.99 24.96
CA PHE A 163 13.44 5.32 25.53
C PHE A 163 13.49 5.23 27.06
N PRO A 164 14.68 5.27 27.69
CA PRO A 164 14.80 5.11 29.14
C PRO A 164 14.17 6.24 29.93
N GLN A 165 14.11 7.44 29.35
CA GLN A 165 13.53 8.63 29.97
C GLN A 165 12.25 9.06 29.24
N GLU A 166 11.41 9.81 29.95
CA GLU A 166 10.19 10.36 29.38
C GLU A 166 10.50 11.32 28.22
N LEU A 167 9.76 11.16 27.13
CA LEU A 167 9.72 12.11 26.02
C LEU A 167 8.39 12.85 26.06
N ALA A 168 8.42 14.16 26.22
CA ALA A 168 7.22 14.99 26.23
C ALA A 168 7.37 16.18 25.29
N ARG A 169 6.32 16.44 24.50
CA ARG A 169 6.16 17.64 23.68
C ARG A 169 4.70 18.05 23.68
N ARG A 170 4.38 19.16 24.35
CA ARG A 170 3.01 19.64 24.56
C ARG A 170 2.17 18.55 25.26
N ASP A 171 1.15 18.03 24.60
CA ASP A 171 0.24 16.99 25.05
C ASP A 171 0.59 15.59 24.51
N VAL A 172 1.73 15.45 23.82
CA VAL A 172 2.28 14.17 23.37
C VAL A 172 3.34 13.73 24.37
N THR A 173 3.08 12.66 25.11
CA THR A 173 4.02 12.09 26.09
C THR A 173 4.24 10.60 25.84
N ILE A 174 5.50 10.15 25.86
CA ILE A 174 5.91 8.75 25.92
C ILE A 174 6.54 8.51 27.29
N PRO A 175 5.95 7.64 28.14
CA PRO A 175 6.50 7.33 29.46
C PRO A 175 7.93 6.78 29.40
N ALA A 176 8.69 7.03 30.46
CA ALA A 176 10.01 6.45 30.65
C ALA A 176 9.99 4.91 30.59
N GLY A 177 11.00 4.31 29.97
CA GLY A 177 11.11 2.87 29.79
C GLY A 177 10.22 2.29 28.69
N THR A 178 9.55 3.12 27.89
CA THR A 178 8.71 2.63 26.79
C THR A 178 9.57 2.13 25.63
N THR A 179 9.30 0.91 25.19
CA THR A 179 9.80 0.39 23.91
C THR A 179 8.80 0.68 22.80
N VAL A 180 9.29 1.28 21.72
CA VAL A 180 8.54 1.58 20.51
C VAL A 180 8.94 0.58 19.43
N THR A 181 7.98 -0.23 19.01
CA THR A 181 8.10 -1.17 17.90
C THR A 181 7.66 -0.49 16.60
N CYS A 182 8.57 -0.40 15.65
CA CYS A 182 8.38 0.20 14.34
C CYS A 182 8.22 -0.91 13.31
N THR A 183 7.08 -0.95 12.62
CA THR A 183 6.80 -1.94 11.57
C THR A 183 6.57 -1.29 10.21
N ALA A 184 7.20 -1.79 9.14
CA ALA A 184 6.99 -1.35 7.76
C ALA A 184 7.16 -2.50 6.77
N ARG A 185 6.61 -2.34 5.57
CA ARG A 185 6.85 -3.27 4.46
C ARG A 185 8.17 -2.99 3.78
N MET A 186 8.86 -4.04 3.39
CA MET A 186 10.05 -4.01 2.57
C MET A 186 9.74 -4.61 1.21
N TYR A 187 10.39 -4.08 0.18
CA TYR A 187 10.29 -4.58 -1.18
C TYR A 187 11.69 -4.78 -1.75
N THR A 188 11.93 -5.95 -2.34
CA THR A 188 13.10 -6.18 -3.19
C THR A 188 12.86 -5.58 -4.57
N GLN A 189 13.94 -5.30 -5.32
CA GLN A 189 13.82 -4.82 -6.70
C GLN A 189 12.99 -5.78 -7.56
N THR A 190 13.30 -7.08 -7.49
CA THR A 190 12.60 -8.14 -8.21
C THR A 190 11.09 -8.17 -7.90
N GLU A 191 10.72 -7.92 -6.66
CA GLU A 191 9.31 -7.87 -6.26
C GLU A 191 8.58 -6.63 -6.81
N LEU A 192 9.21 -5.46 -6.74
CA LEU A 192 8.65 -4.26 -7.36
C LEU A 192 8.48 -4.46 -8.86
N ASP A 193 9.49 -4.97 -9.55
CA ASP A 193 9.45 -5.20 -10.99
C ASP A 193 8.31 -6.17 -11.36
N ALA A 194 8.11 -7.24 -10.57
CA ALA A 194 6.98 -8.14 -10.76
C ALA A 194 5.61 -7.46 -10.55
N LEU A 195 5.48 -6.59 -9.54
CA LEU A 195 4.25 -5.83 -9.30
C LEU A 195 3.95 -4.83 -10.42
N TYR A 196 4.98 -4.14 -10.92
CA TYR A 196 4.86 -3.20 -12.03
C TYR A 196 4.52 -3.93 -13.33
N GLN A 197 5.17 -5.05 -13.62
CA GLN A 197 4.86 -5.87 -14.80
C GLN A 197 3.40 -6.33 -14.76
N ALA A 198 2.95 -6.89 -13.64
CA ALA A 198 1.56 -7.33 -13.48
C ALA A 198 0.55 -6.18 -13.64
N PHE A 199 0.90 -4.94 -13.27
CA PHE A 199 0.08 -3.77 -13.52
C PHE A 199 0.05 -3.39 -15.01
N TYR A 200 1.20 -3.40 -15.68
CA TYR A 200 1.29 -3.08 -17.11
C TYR A 200 0.54 -4.10 -17.96
N ASP A 201 0.68 -5.39 -17.67
CA ASP A 201 -0.07 -6.45 -18.36
C ASP A 201 -1.59 -6.24 -18.22
N ALA A 202 -2.07 -5.94 -17.01
CA ALA A 202 -3.48 -5.67 -16.76
C ALA A 202 -3.97 -4.38 -17.44
N ARG A 203 -3.13 -3.34 -17.49
CA ARG A 203 -3.44 -2.08 -18.19
C ARG A 203 -3.52 -2.31 -19.69
N ASP A 204 -2.60 -3.06 -20.27
CA ASP A 204 -2.53 -3.30 -21.71
C ASP A 204 -3.73 -4.14 -22.16
N GLU A 205 -4.16 -5.11 -21.36
CA GLU A 205 -5.42 -5.85 -21.62
C GLU A 205 -6.66 -4.94 -21.54
N ALA A 206 -6.75 -4.08 -20.52
CA ALA A 206 -7.83 -3.11 -20.41
C ALA A 206 -7.84 -2.12 -21.58
N TRP A 207 -6.66 -1.69 -22.04
CA TRP A 207 -6.52 -0.81 -23.19
C TRP A 207 -6.92 -1.50 -24.49
N ARG A 208 -6.47 -2.74 -24.71
CA ARG A 208 -6.84 -3.57 -25.86
C ARG A 208 -8.36 -3.74 -25.97
N LEU A 209 -9.02 -4.13 -24.87
CA LEU A 209 -10.48 -4.28 -24.82
C LEU A 209 -11.21 -2.92 -24.96
N GLY A 210 -10.63 -1.84 -24.43
CA GLY A 210 -11.15 -0.48 -24.61
C GLY A 210 -11.09 -0.03 -26.08
N GLY A 211 -10.02 -0.37 -26.79
CA GLY A 211 -9.87 -0.15 -28.24
C GLY A 211 -10.95 -0.87 -29.04
N GLU A 212 -11.13 -2.17 -28.79
CA GLU A 212 -12.20 -2.96 -29.45
C GLU A 212 -13.60 -2.37 -29.21
N LEU A 213 -13.87 -1.88 -27.99
CA LEU A 213 -15.15 -1.24 -27.66
C LEU A 213 -15.31 0.11 -28.39
N ASN A 214 -14.24 0.89 -28.50
CA ASN A 214 -14.24 2.16 -29.22
C ASN A 214 -14.44 1.96 -30.73
N ASP A 215 -13.83 0.91 -31.31
CA ASP A 215 -14.05 0.54 -32.71
C ASP A 215 -15.51 0.19 -32.98
N MET A 216 -16.14 -0.57 -32.06
CA MET A 216 -17.58 -0.83 -32.11
C MET A 216 -18.42 0.46 -32.04
N MET A 217 -18.07 1.41 -31.17
CA MET A 217 -18.78 2.70 -31.10
C MET A 217 -18.62 3.51 -32.40
N THR A 218 -17.44 3.48 -33.00
CA THR A 218 -17.16 4.16 -34.27
C THR A 218 -17.99 3.57 -35.41
N ILE A 219 -18.19 2.23 -35.44
CA ILE A 219 -19.04 1.54 -36.41
C ILE A 219 -20.55 1.85 -36.21
N GLN A 220 -21.00 2.17 -34.99
CA GLN A 220 -22.38 2.62 -34.72
C GLN A 220 -22.62 4.08 -35.08
N GLY A 221 -21.58 4.91 -34.96
CA GLY A 221 -21.63 6.34 -35.21
C GLY A 221 -20.92 6.84 -36.47
N PRO A 222 -20.88 6.12 -37.61
CA PRO A 222 -20.22 6.66 -38.78
C PRO A 222 -20.92 7.96 -39.20
N PRO A 223 -20.18 8.95 -39.69
CA PRO A 223 -20.78 10.16 -40.21
C PRO A 223 -21.80 9.79 -41.29
N LYS A 224 -22.89 10.56 -41.36
CA LYS A 224 -23.84 10.40 -42.47
C LYS A 224 -23.08 10.63 -43.77
N VAL A 225 -23.29 9.77 -44.75
CA VAL A 225 -22.74 9.93 -46.09
C VAL A 225 -23.88 10.37 -46.99
N TRP A 226 -23.65 11.37 -47.83
CA TRP A 226 -24.63 11.81 -48.81
C TRP A 226 -24.83 10.68 -49.85
N ASN A 227 -26.06 10.25 -50.05
CA ASN A 227 -26.42 9.30 -51.09
C ASN A 227 -27.05 10.07 -52.24
N GLU A 228 -26.32 10.20 -53.36
CA GLU A 228 -26.76 10.95 -54.54
C GLU A 228 -28.00 10.33 -55.20
N GLU A 229 -28.11 9.00 -55.21
CA GLU A 229 -29.26 8.29 -55.80
C GLU A 229 -30.55 8.51 -54.99
N ALA A 230 -30.42 8.55 -53.66
CA ALA A 230 -31.55 8.75 -52.75
C ALA A 230 -31.84 10.22 -52.43
N GLY A 231 -30.98 11.16 -52.87
CA GLY A 231 -31.10 12.59 -52.59
C GLY A 231 -31.13 12.95 -51.11
N ARG A 232 -30.50 12.14 -50.23
CA ARG A 232 -30.53 12.35 -48.78
C ARG A 232 -29.27 11.83 -48.07
N TRP A 233 -29.02 12.36 -46.88
CA TRP A 233 -27.98 11.87 -45.97
C TRP A 233 -28.37 10.53 -45.33
N GLU A 234 -27.61 9.48 -45.61
CA GLU A 234 -27.85 8.14 -45.06
C GLU A 234 -26.74 7.70 -44.10
N LYS A 235 -27.11 7.03 -43.00
CA LYS A 235 -26.14 6.36 -42.13
C LYS A 235 -25.82 5.00 -42.71
N ARG A 236 -24.56 4.78 -43.11
CA ARG A 236 -24.03 3.44 -43.42
C ARG A 236 -23.69 2.70 -42.13
N SER A 237 -24.65 2.52 -41.22
CA SER A 237 -24.39 1.77 -39.99
C SER A 237 -24.52 0.27 -40.28
N LYS A 238 -23.44 -0.48 -40.14
CA LYS A 238 -23.52 -1.93 -39.99
C LYS A 238 -24.13 -2.21 -38.62
N SER A 239 -25.27 -2.92 -38.57
CA SER A 239 -25.89 -3.26 -37.29
C SER A 239 -24.94 -4.12 -36.47
N ILE A 240 -24.48 -3.62 -35.33
CA ILE A 240 -23.69 -4.42 -34.38
C ILE A 240 -24.64 -5.30 -33.60
N ASN A 241 -24.26 -6.56 -33.39
CA ASN A 241 -25.02 -7.46 -32.53
C ASN A 241 -24.98 -6.93 -31.08
N PRO A 242 -26.13 -6.59 -30.46
CA PRO A 242 -26.19 -6.02 -29.12
C PRO A 242 -25.58 -6.95 -28.05
N LEU A 243 -25.66 -8.27 -28.26
CA LEU A 243 -25.07 -9.25 -27.35
C LEU A 243 -23.54 -9.20 -27.37
N GLN A 244 -22.93 -9.06 -28.56
CA GLN A 244 -21.48 -8.93 -28.68
C GLN A 244 -20.98 -7.64 -28.01
N TRP A 245 -21.70 -6.54 -28.20
CA TRP A 245 -21.39 -5.28 -27.52
C TRP A 245 -21.45 -5.41 -25.99
N ALA A 246 -22.51 -6.04 -25.47
CA ALA A 246 -22.65 -6.28 -24.03
C ALA A 246 -21.52 -7.16 -23.47
N GLN A 247 -21.15 -8.23 -24.18
CA GLN A 247 -20.03 -9.11 -23.80
C GLN A 247 -18.70 -8.34 -23.74
N LYS A 248 -18.39 -7.53 -24.78
CA LYS A 248 -17.16 -6.72 -24.81
C LYS A 248 -17.14 -5.67 -23.70
N ARG A 249 -18.28 -5.04 -23.41
CA ARG A 249 -18.40 -4.09 -22.29
C ARG A 249 -18.16 -4.75 -20.94
N LEU A 250 -18.67 -5.97 -20.73
CA LEU A 250 -18.43 -6.75 -19.52
C LEU A 250 -16.96 -7.13 -19.38
N ALA A 251 -16.34 -7.62 -20.46
CA ALA A 251 -14.91 -7.95 -20.49
C ALA A 251 -14.04 -6.73 -20.15
N TYR A 252 -14.29 -5.58 -20.78
CA TYR A 252 -13.60 -4.33 -20.48
C TYR A 252 -13.76 -3.92 -19.01
N THR A 253 -15.00 -4.00 -18.47
CA THR A 253 -15.26 -3.66 -17.06
C THR A 253 -14.50 -4.58 -16.12
N SER A 254 -14.43 -5.89 -16.42
CA SER A 254 -13.64 -6.85 -15.64
C SER A 254 -12.14 -6.55 -15.69
N ALA A 255 -11.59 -6.30 -16.88
CA ALA A 255 -10.19 -5.92 -17.06
C ALA A 255 -9.85 -4.61 -16.33
N LYS A 256 -10.76 -3.63 -16.35
CA LYS A 256 -10.62 -2.38 -15.60
C LYS A 256 -10.56 -2.62 -14.09
N ALA A 257 -11.43 -3.48 -13.56
CA ALA A 257 -11.41 -3.84 -12.15
C ALA A 257 -10.10 -4.54 -11.76
N GLN A 258 -9.58 -5.43 -12.61
CA GLN A 258 -8.27 -6.06 -12.41
C GLN A 258 -7.13 -5.03 -12.45
N GLN A 259 -7.13 -4.11 -13.42
CA GLN A 259 -6.17 -3.02 -13.50
C GLN A 259 -6.17 -2.20 -12.20
N ASP A 260 -7.35 -1.81 -11.71
CA ASP A 260 -7.49 -1.02 -10.48
C ASP A 260 -7.02 -1.80 -9.24
N GLN A 261 -7.29 -3.11 -9.18
CA GLN A 261 -6.80 -3.98 -8.11
C GLN A 261 -5.26 -4.05 -8.11
N LYS A 262 -4.64 -4.27 -9.27
CA LYS A 262 -3.17 -4.32 -9.41
C LYS A 262 -2.54 -2.96 -9.12
N ASN A 263 -3.19 -1.87 -9.53
CA ASN A 263 -2.77 -0.51 -9.23
C ASN A 263 -2.78 -0.21 -7.72
N LYS A 264 -3.74 -0.75 -6.96
CA LYS A 264 -3.79 -0.62 -5.50
C LYS A 264 -2.78 -1.51 -4.78
N ALA A 265 -2.38 -2.62 -5.38
CA ALA A 265 -1.42 -3.55 -4.80
C ALA A 265 0.03 -3.06 -4.92
N ARG A 266 0.36 -2.30 -5.97
CA ARG A 266 1.68 -1.70 -6.13
C ARG A 266 1.87 -0.51 -5.18
N PRO A 267 3.04 -0.37 -4.54
CA PRO A 267 3.37 0.84 -3.80
C PRO A 267 3.62 2.02 -4.77
N ASP A 268 3.25 3.23 -4.36
CA ASP A 268 3.64 4.45 -5.08
C ASP A 268 5.16 4.65 -4.95
N PRO A 269 5.90 4.91 -6.04
CA PRO A 269 7.33 5.22 -5.96
C PRO A 269 7.68 6.33 -4.96
N ASN A 270 6.78 7.30 -4.77
CA ASN A 270 6.99 8.41 -3.83
C ASN A 270 6.88 7.97 -2.38
N ASP A 271 6.13 6.89 -2.12
CA ASP A 271 5.92 6.30 -0.80
C ASP A 271 7.01 5.27 -0.43
N LEU A 272 7.96 5.02 -1.32
CA LEU A 272 9.12 4.16 -1.05
C LEU A 272 10.34 5.00 -0.65
N SER A 273 11.17 4.44 0.22
CA SER A 273 12.49 4.99 0.55
C SER A 273 13.38 5.02 -0.71
N GLU A 274 14.50 5.74 -0.64
CA GLU A 274 15.56 5.46 -1.60
C GLU A 274 16.04 4.01 -1.45
N ARG A 275 16.52 3.45 -2.55
CA ARG A 275 17.10 2.11 -2.60
C ARG A 275 18.39 2.09 -1.76
N GLY A 276 18.52 1.12 -0.86
CA GLY A 276 19.72 0.97 -0.05
C GLY A 276 20.02 -0.47 0.34
N PRO A 277 21.27 -0.77 0.72
CA PRO A 277 21.62 -2.08 1.27
C PRO A 277 20.97 -2.26 2.65
N PHE A 278 20.63 -3.49 3.00
CA PHE A 278 20.07 -3.82 4.30
C PHE A 278 20.64 -5.14 4.82
N PRO A 279 21.18 -5.20 6.05
CA PRO A 279 21.89 -6.38 6.52
C PRO A 279 20.96 -7.59 6.68
N GLY A 280 21.39 -8.73 6.14
CA GLY A 280 20.62 -9.98 6.11
C GLY A 280 19.71 -10.12 4.89
N ILE A 281 19.81 -9.24 3.91
CA ILE A 281 19.15 -9.33 2.60
C ILE A 281 20.22 -9.09 1.54
N ASP A 282 20.39 -10.05 0.63
CA ASP A 282 21.45 -10.01 -0.39
C ASP A 282 21.22 -8.90 -1.43
N ASP A 283 19.95 -8.55 -1.66
CA ASP A 283 19.55 -7.48 -2.56
C ASP A 283 19.33 -6.14 -1.84
N ASN A 284 19.55 -5.07 -2.59
CA ASN A 284 19.08 -3.75 -2.18
C ASN A 284 17.56 -3.72 -2.03
N VAL A 285 17.09 -3.02 -1.00
CA VAL A 285 15.68 -2.97 -0.63
C VAL A 285 15.12 -1.56 -0.69
N TYR A 286 13.81 -1.49 -0.86
CA TYR A 286 12.99 -0.31 -0.64
C TYR A 286 12.15 -0.55 0.60
N VAL A 287 12.10 0.43 1.50
CA VAL A 287 11.22 0.39 2.66
C VAL A 287 10.07 1.36 2.44
N ALA A 288 8.85 0.97 2.78
CA ALA A 288 7.72 1.90 2.75
C ALA A 288 7.98 3.07 3.73
N LYS A 289 7.87 4.31 3.25
CA LYS A 289 8.07 5.54 4.05
C LYS A 289 7.03 5.74 5.14
N GLN A 290 5.91 5.03 5.11
CA GLN A 290 4.87 5.14 6.13
C GLN A 290 4.73 3.81 6.89
N GLY A 291 5.63 3.60 7.85
CA GLY A 291 5.51 2.55 8.83
C GLY A 291 4.63 2.96 10.02
N ILE A 292 4.22 1.97 10.80
CA ILE A 292 3.42 2.15 12.02
C ILE A 292 4.33 2.04 13.23
N ALA A 293 4.25 3.00 14.15
CA ALA A 293 4.94 2.97 15.43
C ALA A 293 3.95 2.55 16.53
N LYS A 294 4.29 1.50 17.27
CA LYS A 294 3.48 0.92 18.35
C LYS A 294 4.26 0.92 19.65
N THR A 295 3.58 1.01 20.78
CA THR A 295 4.19 0.69 22.08
C THR A 295 4.25 -0.81 22.31
N GLN A 296 5.00 -1.23 23.32
CA GLN A 296 5.00 -2.61 23.83
C GLN A 296 3.61 -3.22 24.11
N ASN A 297 2.60 -2.37 24.38
CA ASN A 297 1.21 -2.80 24.62
C ASN A 297 0.40 -2.96 23.31
N GLY A 298 1.02 -2.75 22.15
CA GLY A 298 0.38 -2.77 20.83
C GLY A 298 -0.35 -1.49 20.44
N ALA A 299 -0.38 -0.47 21.31
CA ALA A 299 -1.03 0.80 21.04
C ALA A 299 -0.31 1.56 19.92
N VAL A 300 -1.03 1.95 18.87
CA VAL A 300 -0.47 2.79 17.80
C VAL A 300 -0.27 4.21 18.30
N ILE A 301 0.97 4.69 18.27
CA ILE A 301 1.37 6.02 18.79
C ILE A 301 1.89 6.96 17.70
N GLY A 302 1.84 6.54 16.44
CA GLY A 302 2.30 7.39 15.34
C GLY A 302 2.71 6.60 14.13
N ARG A 303 3.40 7.31 13.24
CA ARG A 303 4.02 6.77 12.04
C ARG A 303 5.52 6.91 12.13
N TRP A 304 6.22 6.21 11.26
CA TRP A 304 7.64 6.41 11.10
C TRP A 304 8.04 6.25 9.63
N SER A 305 9.16 6.85 9.27
CA SER A 305 9.80 6.71 7.97
C SER A 305 11.27 6.39 8.14
N MET A 306 11.87 5.77 7.11
CA MET A 306 13.33 5.65 7.05
C MET A 306 13.87 5.93 5.66
N GLU A 307 15.10 6.44 5.63
CA GLU A 307 15.85 6.71 4.41
C GLU A 307 17.29 6.22 4.60
N PRO A 308 17.91 5.59 3.58
CA PRO A 308 19.29 5.18 3.68
C PRO A 308 20.19 6.43 3.77
N MET A 309 21.20 6.38 4.64
CA MET A 309 22.20 7.44 4.73
C MET A 309 23.31 7.16 3.72
N LEU A 310 23.01 7.39 2.44
CA LEU A 310 24.02 7.33 1.39
C LEU A 310 24.98 8.51 1.56
N LEU A 311 26.28 8.23 1.64
CA LEU A 311 27.34 9.18 2.05
C LEU A 311 27.45 10.46 1.20
N ASP A 312 26.89 10.49 -0.01
CA ASP A 312 27.16 11.57 -0.98
C ASP A 312 25.97 12.45 -1.38
N LYS A 313 24.76 12.24 -0.83
CA LYS A 313 23.62 13.11 -1.17
C LYS A 313 23.44 14.22 -0.14
N PRO A 314 23.60 15.50 -0.51
CA PRO A 314 23.20 16.60 0.36
C PRO A 314 21.71 16.47 0.65
N VAL A 315 21.36 16.46 1.93
CA VAL A 315 19.99 16.28 2.41
C VAL A 315 19.15 17.46 1.92
N SER A 316 18.19 17.22 1.03
CA SER A 316 17.22 18.26 0.67
C SER A 316 16.17 18.34 1.78
N TYR A 317 16.20 19.42 2.57
CA TYR A 317 15.30 19.65 3.71
C TYR A 317 13.90 20.14 3.32
N ARG A 318 13.45 19.90 2.09
CA ARG A 318 12.10 20.28 1.63
C ARG A 318 11.46 19.16 0.84
N LYS A 319 10.43 18.55 1.41
CA LYS A 319 9.25 18.06 0.69
C LYS A 319 8.02 18.51 1.45
#